data_AF-J3IIV4-F1
#
_entry.id   AF-J3IIV4-F1
#
_cell.length_a   1.000
_cell.length_b   1.000
_cell.length_c   1.000
_cell.angle_alpha   90.00
_cell.angle_beta   90.00
_cell.angle_gamma   90.00
#
_symmetry.space_group_name_H-M   'P 1'
#
loop_
_entity.id
_entity.type
_entity.pdbx_description
1 polymer ?
#
loop_
_entity_poly.entity_id
_entity_poly.type
_entity_poly.pdbx_seq_one_letter_code
_entity_poly.pdbx_strand_id
1 'polypeptide(L)'
;MTDEIVRYEKNVFTNDGQTDVDGFTPKLEKVKELIKNAGAITVYYGFHGNTDGEFDRKFDAEELQKSLGIAQAFPGATMVQVDGPDDSKIAYDKHNENGQVLFTWCDSDTYIKTRKLLPAIVR
;
A
#
# COMPACT_ATOMS: atom_id res chain seq x y z
N MET A 1 -7.77 -9.71 -13.07
CA MET A 1 -7.23 -8.65 -12.21
C MET A 1 -5.75 -8.59 -12.48
N THR A 2 -5.21 -7.40 -12.71
CA THR A 2 -3.79 -7.25 -13.02
C THR A 2 -3.02 -7.31 -11.71
N ASP A 3 -2.08 -8.23 -11.60
CA ASP A 3 -1.30 -8.43 -10.37
C ASP A 3 -0.18 -7.37 -10.30
N GLU A 4 -0.55 -6.11 -10.04
CA GLU A 4 0.33 -4.95 -10.20
C GLU A 4 0.11 -3.84 -9.17
N ILE A 5 1.08 -2.91 -9.10
CA ILE A 5 0.90 -1.66 -8.37
C ILE A 5 0.23 -0.66 -9.28
N VAL A 6 -0.95 -0.18 -8.87
CA VAL A 6 -1.70 0.86 -9.59
C VAL A 6 -1.29 2.22 -9.07
N ARG A 7 -1.04 3.16 -9.98
CA ARG A 7 -0.69 4.55 -9.67
C ARG A 7 -1.87 5.47 -9.94
N TYR A 8 -2.15 6.35 -8.99
CA TYR A 8 -3.11 7.44 -9.10
C TYR A 8 -2.41 8.80 -9.11
N GLU A 9 -3.21 9.86 -9.32
CA GLU A 9 -2.77 11.23 -9.13
C GLU A 9 -2.21 11.46 -7.72
N LYS A 10 -1.45 12.56 -7.58
CA LYS A 10 -0.85 12.99 -6.30
C LYS A 10 -0.06 11.86 -5.62
N ASN A 11 0.59 11.01 -6.42
CA ASN A 11 1.51 9.96 -6.00
C ASN A 11 0.94 8.95 -4.99
N VAL A 12 -0.31 8.54 -5.22
CA VAL A 12 -0.95 7.46 -4.47
C VAL A 12 -0.75 6.14 -5.22
N PHE A 13 -0.36 5.11 -4.50
CA PHE A 13 -0.13 3.77 -5.03
C PHE A 13 -0.95 2.75 -4.25
N THR A 14 -1.53 1.78 -4.96
CA THR A 14 -2.32 0.67 -4.41
C THR A 14 -1.84 -0.64 -5.01
N ASN A 15 -2.19 -1.74 -4.37
CA ASN A 15 -1.98 -3.09 -4.87
C ASN A 15 -3.29 -3.62 -5.47
N ASP A 16 -3.28 -3.98 -6.77
CA ASP A 16 -4.32 -4.77 -7.42
C ASP A 16 -3.93 -6.25 -7.34
N GLY A 17 -4.88 -7.09 -6.93
CA GLY A 17 -4.73 -8.52 -6.77
C GLY A 17 -4.33 -8.99 -5.37
N GLN A 18 -4.27 -10.33 -5.28
CA GLN A 18 -3.96 -11.09 -4.08
C GLN A 18 -2.53 -11.59 -4.14
N THR A 19 -1.74 -11.32 -3.11
CA THR A 19 -0.36 -11.80 -3.04
C THR A 19 0.10 -11.92 -1.59
N ASP A 20 1.04 -12.83 -1.33
CA ASP A 20 1.74 -12.87 -0.06
C ASP A 20 2.87 -11.82 -0.03
N VAL A 21 3.54 -11.68 1.12
CA VAL A 21 4.63 -10.71 1.29
C VAL A 21 5.76 -10.94 0.29
N ASP A 22 6.04 -12.21 -0.05
CA ASP A 22 7.13 -12.57 -0.97
C ASP A 22 6.76 -12.21 -2.42
N GLY A 23 5.52 -12.45 -2.83
CA GLY A 23 4.97 -12.06 -4.13
C GLY A 23 4.76 -10.55 -4.30
N PHE A 24 4.65 -9.80 -3.21
CA PHE A 24 4.62 -8.34 -3.24
C PHE A 24 5.97 -7.71 -3.61
N THR A 25 7.08 -8.35 -3.22
CA THR A 25 8.44 -7.81 -3.45
C THR A 25 8.75 -7.56 -4.94
N PRO A 26 8.50 -8.51 -5.86
CA PRO A 26 8.64 -8.26 -7.30
C PRO A 26 7.79 -7.10 -7.84
N LYS A 27 6.62 -6.83 -7.26
CA LYS A 27 5.77 -5.71 -7.66
C LYS A 27 6.41 -4.37 -7.28
N LEU A 28 6.94 -4.28 -6.07
CA LEU A 28 7.64 -3.10 -5.58
C LEU A 28 8.88 -2.76 -6.43
N GLU A 29 9.66 -3.75 -6.85
CA GLU A 29 10.86 -3.51 -7.68
C GLU A 29 10.51 -2.84 -9.02
N LYS A 30 9.35 -3.15 -9.62
CA LYS A 30 8.91 -2.50 -10.88
C LYS A 30 8.62 -1.01 -10.74
N VAL A 31 8.21 -0.57 -9.55
CA VAL A 31 7.86 0.83 -9.27
C VAL A 31 8.89 1.54 -8.37
N LYS A 32 9.99 0.87 -8.05
CA LYS A 32 10.98 1.33 -7.07
C LYS A 32 11.59 2.69 -7.38
N GLU A 33 11.96 2.92 -8.63
CA GLU A 33 12.55 4.20 -9.05
C GLU A 33 11.51 5.33 -9.03
N LEU A 34 10.24 5.03 -9.35
CA LEU A 34 9.14 5.99 -9.21
C LEU A 34 8.91 6.38 -7.74
N ILE A 35 9.07 5.41 -6.84
CA ILE A 35 8.95 5.61 -5.40
C ILE A 35 10.11 6.47 -4.86
N LYS A 36 11.36 6.10 -5.19
CA LYS A 36 12.55 6.84 -4.76
C LYS A 36 12.57 8.30 -5.20
N ASN A 37 12.15 8.57 -6.44
CA ASN A 37 12.23 9.91 -7.03
C ASN A 37 11.32 10.95 -6.36
N ALA A 38 10.37 10.55 -5.53
CA ALA A 38 9.49 11.48 -4.84
C ALA A 38 9.98 11.92 -3.45
N GLY A 39 11.14 11.43 -3.02
CA GLY A 39 11.80 11.86 -1.79
C GLY A 39 11.29 11.18 -0.52
N ALA A 40 9.97 11.15 -0.31
CA ALA A 40 9.34 10.52 0.86
C ALA A 40 8.11 9.69 0.47
N ILE A 41 7.96 8.52 1.10
CA ILE A 41 6.79 7.64 0.94
C ILE A 41 6.30 7.14 2.29
N THR A 42 4.99 7.16 2.50
CA THR A 42 4.32 6.47 3.61
C THR A 42 3.79 5.13 3.13
N VAL A 43 4.08 4.05 3.84
CA VAL A 43 3.66 2.70 3.46
C VAL A 43 2.79 2.12 4.57
N TYR A 44 1.52 1.85 4.25
CA TYR A 44 0.57 1.23 5.17
C TYR A 44 0.57 -0.28 4.97
N TYR A 45 0.92 -1.02 6.03
CA TYR A 45 1.09 -2.48 6.02
C TYR A 45 0.54 -3.12 7.31
N GLY A 46 0.36 -4.44 7.36
CA GLY A 46 0.07 -5.17 8.60
C GLY A 46 -1.14 -6.10 8.55
N PHE A 47 -1.82 -6.21 7.41
CA PHE A 47 -2.94 -7.13 7.23
C PHE A 47 -3.08 -7.58 5.77
N HIS A 48 -3.76 -8.71 5.59
CA HIS A 48 -4.24 -9.21 4.31
C HIS A 48 -5.67 -8.75 4.08
N GLY A 49 -5.95 -8.32 2.85
CA GLY A 49 -7.30 -8.04 2.39
C GLY A 49 -7.90 -9.24 1.66
N ASN A 50 -9.23 -9.35 1.64
CA ASN A 50 -9.94 -10.28 0.76
C ASN A 50 -10.00 -9.73 -0.68
N THR A 51 -10.74 -10.38 -1.58
CA THR A 51 -10.87 -9.95 -2.99
C THR A 51 -11.56 -8.59 -3.20
N ASP A 52 -12.22 -8.07 -2.17
CA ASP A 52 -12.82 -6.74 -2.17
C ASP A 52 -11.88 -5.69 -1.53
N GLY A 53 -10.69 -6.12 -1.08
CA GLY A 53 -9.72 -5.33 -0.33
C GLY A 53 -10.17 -5.00 1.09
N GLU A 54 -11.23 -5.64 1.58
CA GLU A 54 -11.70 -5.56 2.97
C GLU A 54 -10.80 -6.42 3.87
N PHE A 55 -10.76 -6.13 5.16
CA PHE A 55 -9.94 -6.88 6.11
C PHE A 55 -10.26 -8.39 6.12
N ASP A 56 -9.22 -9.22 6.01
CA ASP A 56 -9.31 -10.68 6.17
C ASP A 56 -8.60 -11.13 7.46
N ARG A 57 -7.28 -10.91 7.54
CA ARG A 57 -6.47 -11.26 8.72
C ARG A 57 -5.28 -10.35 8.91
N LYS A 58 -4.78 -10.25 10.14
CA LYS A 58 -3.52 -9.55 10.43
C LYS A 58 -2.31 -10.34 9.94
N PHE A 59 -1.22 -9.61 9.70
CA PHE A 59 0.09 -10.22 9.50
C PHE A 59 0.55 -10.91 10.78
N ASP A 60 1.17 -12.07 10.63
CA ASP A 60 1.91 -12.72 11.70
C ASP A 60 3.30 -12.07 11.91
N ALA A 61 4.05 -12.59 12.90
CA ALA A 61 5.36 -12.05 13.23
C ALA A 61 6.38 -12.19 12.08
N GLU A 62 6.30 -13.26 11.28
CA GLU A 62 7.19 -13.49 10.15
C GLU A 62 6.88 -12.49 9.03
N GLU A 63 5.61 -12.31 8.71
CA GLU A 63 5.11 -11.36 7.70
C GLU A 63 5.48 -9.90 8.05
N LEU A 64 5.35 -9.52 9.33
CA LEU A 64 5.79 -8.21 9.82
C LEU A 64 7.30 -8.03 9.67
N GLN A 65 8.10 -9.04 10.06
CA GLN A 65 9.56 -8.96 9.96
C GLN A 65 10.02 -8.89 8.50
N LYS A 66 9.42 -9.67 7.60
CA LYS A 66 9.69 -9.60 6.16
C LYS A 66 9.37 -8.23 5.59
N SER A 67 8.22 -7.67 5.95
CA SER A 67 7.79 -6.32 5.52
C SER A 67 8.80 -5.24 5.92
N LEU A 68 9.32 -5.31 7.15
CA LEU A 68 10.38 -4.41 7.61
C LEU A 68 11.70 -4.62 6.87
N GLY A 69 12.04 -5.86 6.51
CA GLY A 69 13.21 -6.16 5.68
C GLY A 69 13.11 -5.55 4.28
N ILE A 70 11.95 -5.66 3.64
CA ILE A 70 11.68 -5.05 2.33
C ILE A 70 11.82 -3.51 2.40
N ALA A 71 11.32 -2.90 3.48
CA ALA A 71 11.40 -1.46 3.69
C ALA A 71 12.84 -0.90 3.71
N GLN A 72 13.84 -1.73 4.06
CA GLN A 72 15.26 -1.31 4.04
C GLN A 72 15.76 -0.95 2.63
N ALA A 73 15.13 -1.48 1.57
CA ALA A 73 15.43 -1.10 0.19
C ALA A 73 14.91 0.30 -0.19
N PHE A 74 14.13 0.92 0.71
CA PHE A 74 13.48 2.22 0.55
C PHE A 74 13.80 3.12 1.75
N PRO A 75 15.03 3.65 1.88
CA PRO A 75 15.45 4.40 3.07
C PRO A 75 14.65 5.69 3.36
N GLY A 76 13.87 6.19 2.40
CA GLY A 76 12.92 7.30 2.58
C GLY A 76 11.49 6.86 2.92
N ALA A 77 11.26 5.56 3.18
CA ALA A 77 9.96 5.03 3.52
C ALA A 77 9.65 5.13 5.01
N THR A 78 8.48 5.70 5.31
CA THR A 78 7.86 5.65 6.64
C THR A 78 6.87 4.49 6.66
N MET A 79 7.22 3.41 7.37
CA MET A 79 6.36 2.25 7.54
C MET A 79 5.33 2.52 8.66
N VAL A 80 4.05 2.37 8.35
CA VAL A 80 2.95 2.55 9.31
C VAL A 80 2.18 1.24 9.42
N GLN A 81 2.35 0.56 10.54
CA GLN A 81 1.61 -0.68 10.82
C GLN A 81 0.16 -0.35 11.19
N VAL A 82 -0.77 -0.94 10.45
CA VAL A 82 -2.22 -0.77 10.61
C VAL A 82 -2.90 -2.12 10.83
N ASP A 83 -3.99 -2.10 11.58
CA ASP A 83 -4.74 -3.30 11.94
C ASP A 83 -5.84 -3.68 10.92
N GLY A 84 -6.07 -2.82 9.93
CA GLY A 84 -7.09 -2.96 8.90
C GLY A 84 -7.28 -1.64 8.14
N PRO A 85 -8.17 -1.60 7.15
CA PRO A 85 -8.38 -0.41 6.33
C PRO A 85 -9.08 0.73 7.12
N ASP A 86 -9.83 0.42 8.17
CA ASP A 86 -10.47 1.44 9.01
C ASP A 86 -9.57 1.92 10.19
N ASP A 87 -8.29 1.54 10.22
CA ASP A 87 -7.36 1.97 11.28
C ASP A 87 -7.21 3.50 11.25
N SER A 88 -7.41 4.16 12.38
CA SER A 88 -7.30 5.62 12.56
C SER A 88 -5.96 6.23 12.15
N LYS A 89 -4.89 5.44 12.03
CA LYS A 89 -3.60 5.89 11.48
C LYS A 89 -3.66 6.17 9.97
N ILE A 90 -4.67 5.63 9.28
CA ILE A 90 -4.90 5.86 7.86
C ILE A 90 -5.74 7.12 7.70
N ALA A 91 -5.07 8.24 7.45
CA ALA A 91 -5.72 9.49 7.10
C ALA A 91 -5.99 9.53 5.58
N TYR A 92 -7.04 8.85 5.12
CA TYR A 92 -7.39 8.79 3.68
C TYR A 92 -7.62 10.15 3.03
N ASP A 93 -7.88 11.21 3.77
CA ASP A 93 -8.03 12.58 3.27
C ASP A 93 -6.68 13.31 3.11
N LYS A 94 -5.61 12.86 3.78
CA LYS A 94 -4.31 13.55 3.89
C LYS A 94 -3.10 12.68 3.55
N HIS A 95 -3.32 11.45 3.09
CA HIS A 95 -2.29 10.43 2.94
C HIS A 95 -1.11 10.82 2.03
N ASN A 96 -1.27 11.80 1.14
CA ASN A 96 -0.24 12.29 0.22
C ASN A 96 0.18 13.75 0.46
N GLU A 97 -0.22 14.36 1.59
CA GLU A 97 0.13 15.75 1.90
C GLU A 97 1.66 15.96 1.99
N ASN A 98 2.38 14.92 2.43
CA ASN A 98 3.82 14.97 2.69
C ASN A 98 4.67 14.15 1.71
N GLY A 99 4.11 13.75 0.56
CA GLY A 99 4.83 12.95 -0.44
C GLY A 99 3.95 11.89 -1.08
N GLN A 100 4.46 10.66 -1.15
CA GLN A 100 3.73 9.53 -1.72
C GLN A 100 3.10 8.66 -0.63
N VAL A 101 2.09 7.88 -1.02
CA VAL A 101 1.56 6.80 -0.19
C VAL A 101 1.52 5.50 -0.97
N LEU A 102 1.76 4.38 -0.29
CA LEU A 102 1.49 3.05 -0.78
C LEU A 102 0.61 2.28 0.21
N PHE A 103 -0.53 1.80 -0.29
CA PHE A 103 -1.39 0.83 0.40
C PHE A 103 -1.02 -0.58 -0.08
N THR A 104 -0.51 -1.42 0.82
CA THR A 104 0.12 -2.70 0.41
C THR A 104 -0.78 -3.92 0.54
N TRP A 105 -1.94 -3.83 1.18
CA TRP A 105 -2.80 -5.00 1.37
C TRP A 105 -3.43 -5.45 0.05
N CYS A 106 -3.75 -6.74 -0.02
CA CYS A 106 -4.39 -7.35 -1.17
C CYS A 106 -5.67 -6.61 -1.58
N ASP A 107 -5.82 -6.36 -2.87
CA ASP A 107 -6.95 -5.63 -3.46
C ASP A 107 -7.25 -4.26 -2.81
N SER A 108 -6.26 -3.62 -2.19
CA SER A 108 -6.36 -2.22 -1.74
C SER A 108 -6.83 -1.28 -2.84
N ASP A 109 -6.52 -1.57 -4.10
CA ASP A 109 -7.04 -0.85 -5.25
C ASP A 109 -8.57 -0.90 -5.35
N THR A 110 -9.14 -2.11 -5.24
CA THR A 110 -10.59 -2.34 -5.25
C THR A 110 -11.26 -1.66 -4.07
N TYR A 111 -10.68 -1.75 -2.87
CA TYR A 111 -11.19 -1.09 -1.67
C TYR A 111 -11.27 0.43 -1.86
N ILE A 112 -10.16 1.04 -2.30
CA ILE A 112 -10.06 2.49 -2.51
C ILE A 112 -11.06 2.98 -3.57
N LYS A 113 -11.19 2.26 -4.69
CA LYS A 113 -12.16 2.56 -5.76
C LYS A 113 -13.60 2.49 -5.25
N THR A 114 -13.96 1.41 -4.58
CA THR A 114 -15.33 1.12 -4.15
C THR A 114 -15.80 2.10 -3.08
N ARG A 115 -14.93 2.43 -2.13
CA ARG A 115 -15.24 3.33 -1.02
C ARG A 115 -15.07 4.82 -1.33
N LYS A 116 -14.61 5.17 -2.54
CA LYS A 116 -14.34 6.55 -2.98
C LYS A 116 -13.45 7.32 -1.98
N LEU A 117 -12.49 6.63 -1.39
CA LEU A 117 -11.63 7.18 -0.32
C LEU A 117 -10.55 8.11 -0.85
N LEU A 118 -10.45 8.26 -2.17
CA LEU A 118 -9.69 9.30 -2.83
C LEU A 118 -10.66 10.35 -3.39
N PRO A 119 -10.47 11.65 -3.10
CA PRO A 119 -11.24 12.70 -3.75
C PRO A 119 -10.91 12.67 -5.25
N ALA A 120 -11.82 12.07 -6.01
CA ALA A 120 -11.79 11.90 -7.46
C ALA A 120 -10.59 11.10 -7.98
N ILE A 121 -10.82 9.82 -8.28
CA ILE A 121 -10.07 9.09 -9.30
C ILE A 121 -10.40 9.77 -10.63
N VAL A 122 -9.69 10.85 -10.95
CA VAL A 122 -9.71 11.44 -12.29
C VAL A 122 -8.79 10.59 -13.15
N ARG A 123 -9.38 10.01 -14.20
CA ARG A 123 -8.69 9.29 -15.28
C ARG A 123 -7.83 10.25 -16.11
#